data_AF-A0A6I0KC68-F1
#
_entry.id   AF-A0A6I0KC68-F1
#
_cell.length_a   1.000
_cell.length_b   1.000
_cell.length_c   1.000
_cell.angle_alpha   90.00
_cell.angle_beta   90.00
_cell.angle_gamma   90.00
#
_symmetry.space_group_name_H-M   'P 1'
#
loop_
_entity.id
_entity.type
_entity.pdbx_description
1 polymer ?
#
loop_
_entity_poly.entity_id
_entity_poly.type
_entity_poly.pdbx_seq_one_letter_code
_entity_poly.pdbx_strand_id
1 'polypeptide(L)' 'ILISIELILNATDINFAVFNRFLFPDGLEGYFFALFSIAISAAETAVAIAIMINIYRNIRSIQVGKLDEMKW' A
#
# COMPACT_ATOMS: atom_id res chain seq x y z
N ILE A 1 -10.25 -1.08 3.05
CA ILE A 1 -9.47 0.09 2.57
C ILE A 1 -8.00 -0.26 2.50
N LEU A 2 -7.29 -0.46 3.63
CA LEU A 2 -5.86 -0.81 3.60
C LEU A 2 -5.55 -2.02 2.69
N ILE A 3 -6.24 -3.15 2.90
CA ILE A 3 -6.08 -4.34 2.04
C ILE A 3 -6.40 -4.06 0.56
N SER A 4 -7.35 -3.16 0.28
CA SER A 4 -7.70 -2.79 -1.09
C SER A 4 -6.57 -1.99 -1.75
N ILE A 5 -5.88 -1.14 -0.99
CA ILE A 5 -4.71 -0.39 -1.46
C ILE A 5 -3.55 -1.35 -1.74
N GLU A 6 -3.26 -2.27 -0.82
CA GLU A 6 -2.22 -3.30 -1.01
C GLU A 6 -2.48 -4.16 -2.26
N LEU A 7 -3.74 -4.48 -2.57
CA LEU A 7 -4.10 -5.20 -3.80
C LEU A 7 -3.83 -4.39 -5.07
N ILE A 8 -4.08 -3.07 -5.05
CA ILE A 8 -3.80 -2.18 -6.18
C ILE A 8 -2.28 -2.04 -6.40
N LEU A 9 -1.51 -1.91 -5.32
CA LEU A 9 -0.05 -1.83 -5.38
C LEU A 9 0.55 -3.13 -5.92
N ASN A 10 0.12 -4.29 -5.42
CA ASN A 10 0.54 -5.59 -5.95
C ASN A 10 0.18 -5.77 -7.44
N ALA A 11 -1.01 -5.33 -7.86
CA ALA A 11 -1.39 -5.37 -9.26
C ALA A 11 -0.47 -4.50 -10.14
N THR A 12 -0.01 -3.36 -9.61
CA THR A 12 0.95 -2.48 -10.27
C THR A 12 2.32 -3.13 -10.40
N ASP A 13 2.80 -3.81 -9.35
CA ASP A 13 4.09 -4.51 -9.37
C ASP A 13 4.12 -5.66 -10.37
N ILE A 14 3.02 -6.43 -10.45
CA ILE A 14 2.85 -7.48 -11.46
C ILE A 14 2.91 -6.87 -12.86
N ASN A 15 2.24 -5.74 -13.10
CA ASN A 15 2.28 -5.06 -14.40
C ASN A 15 3.70 -4.60 -14.75
N PHE A 16 4.48 -4.07 -13.79
CA PHE A 16 5.88 -3.71 -14.05
C PHE A 16 6.73 -4.92 -14.45
N ALA A 17 6.59 -6.04 -13.74
CA ALA A 17 7.30 -7.28 -14.05
C ALA A 17 6.91 -7.83 -15.43
N VAL A 18 5.61 -7.81 -15.76
CA VAL A 18 5.07 -8.27 -17.04
C VAL A 18 5.54 -7.37 -18.19
N PHE A 19 5.40 -6.05 -18.06
CA PHE A 19 5.82 -5.12 -19.11
C PHE A 19 7.31 -5.17 -19.38
N ASN A 20 8.13 -5.29 -18.33
CA ASN A 20 9.56 -5.47 -18.51
C ASN A 20 9.87 -6.77 -19.27
N ARG A 21 9.24 -7.88 -18.89
CA ARG A 21 9.40 -9.16 -19.61
C ARG A 21 9.04 -9.09 -21.09
N PHE A 22 7.99 -8.36 -21.46
CA PHE A 22 7.51 -8.30 -22.84
C PHE A 22 8.18 -7.22 -23.70
N LEU A 23 8.51 -6.06 -23.14
CA LEU A 23 9.03 -4.91 -23.88
C LEU A 23 10.56 -4.80 -23.82
N PHE A 24 11.16 -5.22 -22.71
CA PHE A 24 12.59 -5.07 -22.43
C PHE A 24 13.15 -6.34 -21.77
N PRO A 25 13.16 -7.49 -22.47
CA PRO A 25 13.49 -8.79 -21.86
C PRO A 25 14.90 -8.90 -21.27
N ASP A 26 15.85 -8.08 -21.77
CA ASP A 26 17.21 -7.97 -21.22
C ASP A 26 17.38 -6.80 -20.23
N GLY A 27 16.37 -5.93 -20.13
CA GLY A 27 16.33 -4.81 -19.20
C GLY A 27 15.84 -5.26 -17.84
N LEU A 28 16.38 -4.71 -16.76
CA LEU A 28 16.00 -5.08 -15.39
C LEU A 28 15.20 -3.98 -14.67
N GLU A 29 14.99 -2.84 -15.34
CA GLU A 29 14.43 -1.62 -14.73
C GLU A 29 13.04 -1.87 -14.13
N GLY A 30 12.17 -2.61 -14.80
CA GLY A 30 10.82 -2.90 -14.27
C GLY A 30 10.85 -3.82 -13.04
N TYR A 31 11.80 -4.75 -12.96
CA TYR A 31 12.00 -5.54 -11.75
C TYR A 31 12.55 -4.70 -10.60
N PHE A 32 13.48 -3.78 -10.89
CA PHE A 32 13.98 -2.82 -9.88
C PHE A 32 12.86 -1.95 -9.33
N PHE A 33 12.02 -1.36 -10.20
CA PHE A 33 10.88 -0.55 -9.77
C PHE A 33 9.88 -1.34 -8.91
N ALA A 34 9.54 -2.57 -9.30
CA ALA A 34 8.66 -3.43 -8.50
C ALA A 34 9.26 -3.72 -7.11
N LEU A 35 10.57 -3.94 -7.00
CA LEU A 35 11.22 -4.22 -5.73
C LEU A 35 11.19 -3.01 -4.78
N PHE A 36 11.40 -1.80 -5.30
CA PHE A 36 11.25 -0.57 -4.51
C PHE A 36 9.80 -0.30 -4.12
N SER A 37 8.86 -0.57 -5.03
CA SER A 37 7.42 -0.44 -4.74
C SER A 37 6.99 -1.34 -3.58
N ILE A 38 7.42 -2.61 -3.57
CA ILE A 38 7.19 -3.54 -2.45
C ILE A 38 7.78 -2.99 -1.13
N ALA A 39 8.99 -2.43 -1.18
CA ALA A 39 9.62 -1.83 0.01
C ALA A 39 8.82 -0.62 0.55
N ILE A 40 8.27 0.21 -0.33
CA ILE A 40 7.40 1.33 0.03
C ILE A 40 6.08 0.81 0.62
N SER A 41 5.45 -0.20 0.00
CA SER A 41 4.22 -0.84 0.48
C SER A 41 4.40 -1.39 1.90
N ALA A 42 5.54 -2.02 2.18
CA ALA A 42 5.87 -2.50 3.52
C ALA A 42 5.97 -1.37 4.55
N ALA A 43 6.62 -0.26 4.19
CA ALA A 43 6.72 0.92 5.05
C ALA A 43 5.34 1.58 5.28
N GLU A 44 4.54 1.71 4.22
CA GLU A 44 3.17 2.24 4.28
C GLU A 44 2.31 1.42 5.24
N THR A 45 2.26 0.10 5.06
CA THR A 45 1.46 -0.80 5.91
C THR A 45 1.87 -0.69 7.38
N ALA A 46 3.17 -0.58 7.68
CA ALA A 46 3.64 -0.39 9.05
C ALA A 46 3.10 0.90 9.68
N VAL A 47 3.15 2.01 8.93
CA VAL A 47 2.63 3.32 9.39
C VAL A 47 1.10 3.28 9.52
N ALA A 48 0.39 2.72 8.55
CA ALA A 48 -1.07 2.62 8.55
C ALA A 48 -1.57 1.80 9.75
N ILE A 49 -0.92 0.68 10.07
CA ILE A 49 -1.24 -0.13 11.25
C ILE A 49 -0.96 0.65 12.53
N ALA A 50 0.16 1.36 12.63
CA ALA A 50 0.48 2.17 13.81
C ALA A 50 -0.60 3.25 14.06
N ILE A 51 -1.07 3.92 13.01
CA ILE A 51 -2.18 4.88 13.08
C ILE A 51 -3.46 4.20 13.53
N MET A 52 -3.80 3.04 12.93
CA MET A 52 -5.02 2.29 13.27
C MET A 52 -5.03 1.84 14.73
N ILE A 53 -3.88 1.39 15.26
CA ILE A 53 -3.72 1.03 16.67
C ILE A 53 -3.94 2.26 17.57
N ASN A 54 -3.36 3.41 17.21
CA ASN A 54 -3.53 4.65 17.98
C ASN A 54 -5.00 5.09 18.04
N ILE A 55 -5.68 5.09 16.90
CA ILE A 55 -7.12 5.38 16.80
C ILE A 55 -7.93 4.42 17.67
N TYR A 56 -7.67 3.11 17.55
CA TYR A 56 -8.38 2.11 18.34
C TYR A 56 -8.15 2.28 19.85
N ARG A 57 -6.95 2.70 20.27
CA ARG A 57 -6.67 2.99 21.69
C ARG A 57 -7.47 4.17 22.23
N ASN A 58 -7.71 5.19 21.41
CA ASN A 58 -8.44 6.40 21.83
C ASN A 58 -9.96 6.23 21.75
N ILE A 59 -10.46 5.68 20.63
CA ILE A 59 -11.90 5.69 20.28
C ILE A 59 -12.53 4.29 20.47
N ARG A 60 -11.72 3.25 20.71
CA ARG A 60 -12.15 1.83 20.83
C ARG A 60 -12.97 1.34 19.63
N SER A 61 -12.78 1.96 18.47
CA SER A 61 -13.45 1.59 17.22
C SER A 61 -12.51 1.78 16.03
N ILE A 62 -12.61 0.88 15.05
CA ILE A 62 -11.90 0.96 13.76
C ILE A 62 -12.81 1.47 12.63
N GLN A 63 -14.06 1.80 12.94
CA GLN A 63 -15.03 2.22 11.93
C GLN A 63 -14.74 3.66 11.50
N VAL A 64 -14.33 3.84 10.25
CA VAL A 64 -13.92 5.15 9.71
C VAL A 64 -15.02 6.21 9.87
N GLY A 65 -16.30 5.83 9.69
CA GLY A 65 -17.42 6.76 9.86
C GLY A 65 -17.66 7.26 11.29
N LYS A 66 -16.96 6.69 12.30
CA LYS A 66 -17.00 7.20 13.68
C LYS A 66 -15.89 8.21 13.97
N LEU A 67 -14.99 8.46 13.01
CA LEU A 67 -13.89 9.43 13.12
C LEU A 67 -14.33 10.82 12.65
N ASP A 68 -15.47 11.30 13.16
CA ASP A 68 -16.13 12.54 12.70
C ASP A 68 -15.96 13.72 13.67
N GLU A 69 -15.10 13.59 14.69
CA GLU A 69 -14.89 14.61 15.73
C GLU A 69 -14.38 15.97 15.20
N MET A 70 -13.92 16.04 13.95
CA MET A 70 -13.44 17.27 13.31
C MET A 70 -14.46 17.91 12.35
N LYS A 71 -15.74 17.50 12.39
CA LYS A 71 -16.80 18.15 11.61
C LYS A 71 -17.40 19.32 12.40
N TRP A 72 -17.64 20.43 11.70
CA TRP A 72 -18.34 21.62 12.21
C TRP A 72 -19.85 21.41 12.21
#